data_AF-A0A960SC19-F1
#
_entry.id   AF-A0A960SC19-F1
#
_cell.length_a   1.000
_cell.length_b   1.000
_cell.length_c   1.000
_cell.angle_alpha   90.00
_cell.angle_beta   90.00
_cell.angle_gamma   90.00
#
_symmetry.space_group_name_H-M   'P 1'
#
loop_
_entity.id
_entity.type
_entity.pdbx_description
1 polymer ?
#
loop_
_entity_poly.entity_id
_entity_poly.type
_entity_poly.pdbx_seq_one_letter_code
_entity_poly.pdbx_strand_id
1 'polypeptide(L)'
;FGNFLIDSKTGEHYDIYQGIDEMMPYAKAVSAKAYDWAVDPNPNVCRAQREDRKTVIDFKRCIEIVLKHGYHGYIGIEYEGSYQSPRQGVAMTKAVMDRLQVELA
;
A
#
# COMPACT_ATOMS: atom_id res chain seq x y z
N PHE A 1 1.85 0.21 -4.26
CA PHE A 1 2.39 -0.39 -3.02
C PHE A 1 2.34 -1.94 -2.99
N GLY A 2 1.50 -2.63 -3.78
CA GLY A 2 1.22 -4.06 -3.51
C GLY A 2 1.64 -5.10 -4.57
N ASN A 3 2.54 -4.78 -5.51
CA ASN A 3 2.92 -5.66 -6.63
C ASN A 3 4.37 -6.14 -6.51
N PHE A 4 4.65 -7.01 -5.55
CA PHE A 4 6.01 -7.53 -5.27
C PHE A 4 6.05 -9.06 -5.16
N LEU A 5 5.08 -9.77 -5.75
CA LEU A 5 5.12 -11.23 -5.88
C LEU A 5 6.08 -11.60 -7.03
N ILE A 6 7.10 -12.40 -6.74
CA ILE A 6 8.09 -12.87 -7.71
C ILE A 6 7.61 -14.16 -8.36
N ASP A 7 7.21 -15.13 -7.53
CA ASP A 7 6.72 -16.42 -8.00
C ASP A 7 5.43 -16.82 -7.28
N SER A 8 4.34 -16.87 -8.03
CA SER A 8 3.02 -17.27 -7.56
C SER A 8 2.90 -18.73 -7.12
N LYS A 9 3.80 -19.62 -7.57
CA LYS A 9 3.78 -21.04 -7.23
C LYS A 9 4.42 -21.29 -5.87
N THR A 10 5.50 -20.57 -5.58
CA THR A 10 6.25 -20.68 -4.32
C THR A 10 5.77 -19.68 -3.27
N GLY A 11 5.06 -18.62 -3.69
CA GLY A 11 4.72 -17.50 -2.82
C GLY A 11 5.92 -16.60 -2.51
N GLU A 12 6.97 -16.65 -3.34
CA GLU A 12 8.15 -15.80 -3.16
C GLU A 12 7.78 -14.33 -3.37
N HIS A 13 8.14 -13.49 -2.42
CA HIS A 13 7.88 -12.06 -2.44
C HIS A 13 9.17 -11.27 -2.30
N TYR A 14 9.29 -10.21 -3.09
CA TYR A 14 10.28 -9.17 -2.87
C TYR A 14 9.88 -8.31 -1.67
N ASP A 15 10.87 -7.76 -0.95
CA ASP A 15 10.58 -6.81 0.13
C ASP A 15 9.91 -5.56 -0.46
N ILE A 16 8.67 -5.33 -0.04
CA ILE A 16 7.81 -4.26 -0.56
C ILE A 16 8.47 -2.90 -0.38
N TYR A 17 9.12 -2.67 0.76
CA TYR A 17 9.67 -1.39 1.13
C TYR A 17 10.97 -1.11 0.36
N GLN A 18 11.82 -2.13 0.24
CA GLN A 18 13.01 -2.07 -0.61
C GLN A 18 12.61 -1.80 -2.06
N GLY A 19 11.63 -2.55 -2.58
CA GLY A 19 11.20 -2.37 -3.96
C GLY A 19 10.58 -0.99 -4.21
N ILE A 20 9.83 -0.42 -3.27
CA ILE A 20 9.38 0.97 -3.37
C ILE A 20 10.59 1.92 -3.40
N ASP A 21 11.52 1.81 -2.45
CA ASP A 21 12.71 2.68 -2.35
C ASP A 21 13.56 2.66 -3.62
N GLU A 22 13.72 1.49 -4.24
CA GLU A 22 14.48 1.29 -5.49
C GLU A 22 13.76 1.84 -6.73
N MET A 23 12.43 1.82 -6.76
CA MET A 23 11.64 2.34 -7.88
C MET A 23 11.43 3.85 -7.82
N MET A 24 11.44 4.45 -6.62
CA MET A 24 11.13 5.87 -6.43
C MET A 24 11.96 6.85 -7.27
N PRO A 25 13.28 6.67 -7.50
CA PRO A 25 14.07 7.56 -8.36
C PRO A 25 13.54 7.68 -9.80
N TYR A 26 12.79 6.69 -10.27
CA TYR A 26 12.23 6.65 -11.62
C TYR A 26 10.73 6.98 -11.66
N ALA A 27 10.08 7.07 -10.51
CA ALA A 27 8.63 7.18 -10.39
C ALA A 27 8.10 8.52 -10.95
N LYS A 28 7.05 8.43 -11.78
CA LYS A 28 6.27 9.60 -12.26
C LYS A 28 4.91 9.70 -11.59
N ALA A 29 4.39 8.58 -11.09
CA ALA A 29 3.15 8.47 -10.36
C ALA A 29 3.29 7.37 -9.29
N VAL A 30 2.47 7.45 -8.25
CA VAL A 30 2.43 6.45 -7.18
C VAL A 30 1.01 5.87 -7.09
N SER A 31 0.90 4.54 -7.06
CA SER A 31 -0.35 3.84 -6.76
C SER A 31 -0.35 3.34 -5.31
N ALA A 32 -1.30 3.83 -4.52
CA ALA A 32 -1.68 3.33 -3.21
C ALA A 32 -2.57 2.08 -3.35
N LYS A 33 -1.98 1.00 -3.89
CA LYS A 33 -2.61 -0.31 -3.93
C LYS A 33 -2.87 -0.83 -2.52
N ALA A 34 -4.14 -1.03 -2.19
CA ALA A 34 -4.66 -1.41 -0.89
C ALA A 34 -5.47 -2.70 -0.98
N TYR A 35 -5.56 -3.40 0.15
CA TYR A 35 -6.38 -4.58 0.35
C TYR A 35 -7.29 -4.37 1.56
N ASP A 36 -7.60 -5.42 2.32
CA ASP A 36 -8.57 -5.33 3.41
C ASP A 36 -8.05 -4.46 4.55
N TRP A 37 -8.88 -3.52 4.97
CA TRP A 37 -8.64 -2.62 6.10
C TRP A 37 -9.33 -3.12 7.37
N ALA A 38 -8.93 -2.60 8.53
CA ALA A 38 -9.50 -2.95 9.84
C ALA A 38 -9.45 -4.45 10.18
N VAL A 39 -8.49 -5.17 9.56
CA VAL A 39 -8.16 -6.57 9.83
C VAL A 39 -6.82 -6.72 10.57
N ASP A 40 -6.22 -5.59 10.98
CA ASP A 40 -4.98 -5.49 11.73
C ASP A 40 -5.16 -4.48 12.88
N PRO A 41 -4.55 -4.70 14.07
CA PRO A 41 -4.58 -3.71 15.15
C PRO A 41 -3.87 -2.38 14.80
N ASN A 42 -2.89 -2.40 13.90
CA ASN A 42 -2.27 -1.18 13.37
C ASN A 42 -3.16 -0.59 12.26
N PRO A 43 -3.72 0.61 12.45
CA PRO A 43 -4.65 1.20 11.49
C PRO A 43 -3.98 1.72 10.22
N ASN A 44 -2.65 1.62 10.10
CA ASN A 44 -1.89 1.90 8.87
C ASN A 44 -1.71 0.64 8.01
N VAL A 45 -2.09 -0.53 8.52
CA VAL A 45 -1.83 -1.81 7.84
C VAL A 45 -3.07 -2.30 7.11
N CYS A 46 -2.93 -2.57 5.82
CA CYS A 46 -3.90 -3.37 5.06
C CYS A 46 -3.35 -4.77 4.81
N ARG A 47 -4.24 -5.76 4.65
CA ARG A 47 -3.86 -7.15 4.38
C ARG A 47 -4.61 -7.71 3.19
N ALA A 48 -3.91 -8.39 2.29
CA ALA A 48 -4.52 -9.34 1.38
C ALA A 48 -4.61 -10.68 2.08
N GLN A 49 -5.83 -11.17 2.32
CA GLN A 49 -6.08 -12.54 2.77
C GLN A 49 -6.69 -13.33 1.62
N ARG A 50 -5.86 -13.75 0.68
CA ARG A 50 -6.24 -14.70 -0.37
C ARG A 50 -5.47 -16.00 -0.15
N GLU A 51 -6.08 -17.14 -0.51
CA GLU A 51 -5.44 -18.45 -0.37
C GLU A 51 -4.10 -18.55 -1.10
N ASP A 52 -3.97 -17.83 -2.21
CA ASP A 52 -2.81 -17.78 -3.09
C ASP A 52 -1.85 -16.61 -2.82
N ARG A 53 -2.25 -15.64 -1.96
CA ARG A 53 -1.45 -14.44 -1.71
C ARG A 53 -1.69 -13.88 -0.32
N LYS A 54 -0.61 -13.83 0.48
CA LYS A 54 -0.56 -13.13 1.77
C LYS A 54 0.29 -11.89 1.62
N THR A 55 -0.34 -10.72 1.66
CA THR A 55 0.37 -9.44 1.54
C THR A 55 -0.02 -8.56 2.72
N VAL A 56 0.98 -7.97 3.37
CA VAL A 56 0.81 -7.07 4.53
C VAL A 56 1.57 -5.80 4.20
N ILE A 57 0.88 -4.66 4.22
CA ILE A 57 1.47 -3.39 3.81
C ILE A 57 1.22 -2.37 4.92
N ASP A 58 2.29 -1.86 5.52
CA ASP A 58 2.21 -0.69 6.39
C ASP A 58 2.30 0.59 5.53
N PHE A 59 1.18 1.28 5.39
CA PHE A 59 1.09 2.47 4.56
C PHE A 59 1.94 3.62 5.10
N LYS A 60 2.12 3.74 6.43
CA LYS A 60 2.96 4.81 6.98
C LYS A 60 4.39 4.66 6.47
N ARG A 61 4.94 3.46 6.58
CA ARG A 61 6.30 3.15 6.08
C ARG A 61 6.42 3.36 4.58
N CYS A 62 5.40 3.01 3.79
CA CYS A 62 5.38 3.30 2.36
C CYS A 62 5.44 4.81 2.07
N ILE A 63 4.65 5.63 2.78
CA ILE A 63 4.62 7.08 2.58
C ILE A 63 5.92 7.75 3.02
N GLU A 64 6.52 7.32 4.14
CA GLU A 64 7.83 7.82 4.57
C GLU A 64 8.91 7.61 3.49
N ILE A 65 8.90 6.47 2.79
CA ILE A 65 9.81 6.21 1.67
C ILE A 65 9.48 7.13 0.48
N VAL A 66 8.21 7.28 0.13
CA VAL A 66 7.79 8.17 -0.97
C VAL A 66 8.25 9.61 -0.72
N LEU A 67 8.07 10.11 0.51
CA LEU A 67 8.48 11.45 0.93
C LEU A 67 10.00 11.61 0.99
N LYS A 68 10.74 10.58 1.44
CA LYS A 68 12.21 10.55 1.43
C LYS A 68 12.80 10.82 0.04
N HIS A 69 12.11 10.41 -1.02
CA HIS A 69 12.51 10.67 -2.42
C HIS A 69 11.94 11.99 -3.00
N GLY A 70 11.34 12.84 -2.17
CA GLY A 70 10.85 14.16 -2.57
C GLY A 70 9.60 14.16 -3.44
N TYR A 71 8.86 13.05 -3.51
CA TYR A 71 7.63 12.96 -4.29
C TYR A 71 6.46 13.63 -3.56
N HIS A 72 5.94 14.72 -4.13
CA HIS A 72 4.79 15.48 -3.62
C HIS A 72 3.63 15.54 -4.64
N GLY A 73 3.64 14.63 -5.62
CA GLY A 73 2.58 14.51 -6.62
C GLY A 73 1.35 13.78 -6.07
N TYR A 74 0.40 13.50 -6.97
CA TYR A 74 -0.80 12.75 -6.62
C TYR A 74 -0.49 11.26 -6.39
N ILE A 75 -1.16 10.68 -5.39
CA ILE A 75 -1.13 9.24 -5.13
C ILE A 75 -2.52 8.67 -5.49
N GLY A 76 -2.56 7.80 -6.50
CA GLY A 76 -3.81 7.18 -6.96
C GLY A 76 -4.22 6.02 -6.06
N ILE A 77 -5.49 5.96 -5.65
CA ILE A 77 -6.00 4.84 -4.85
C ILE A 77 -6.40 3.68 -5.75
N GLU A 78 -5.93 2.48 -5.42
CA GLU A 78 -6.26 1.24 -6.12
C GLU A 78 -6.65 0.20 -5.06
N TYR A 79 -7.93 -0.13 -4.93
CA TYR A 79 -8.39 -1.09 -3.91
C TYR A 79 -8.71 -2.46 -4.54
N GLU A 80 -8.11 -3.52 -3.99
CA GLU A 80 -8.31 -4.92 -4.39
C GLU A 80 -8.60 -5.86 -3.22
N GLY A 81 -9.10 -5.32 -2.10
CA GLY A 81 -9.57 -6.14 -0.99
C GLY A 81 -10.83 -6.93 -1.34
N SER A 82 -11.10 -7.98 -0.58
CA SER A 82 -12.26 -8.87 -0.73
C SER A 82 -13.29 -8.71 0.40
N TYR A 83 -12.92 -8.04 1.50
CA TYR A 83 -13.76 -7.90 2.69
C TYR A 83 -14.68 -6.68 2.64
N GLN A 84 -14.19 -5.53 2.16
CA GLN A 84 -15.02 -4.35 1.95
C GLN A 84 -15.51 -4.25 0.50
N SER A 85 -16.67 -3.61 0.29
CA SER A 85 -17.07 -3.26 -1.08
C SER A 85 -16.06 -2.29 -1.71
N PRO A 86 -15.94 -2.24 -3.06
CA PRO A 86 -14.98 -1.34 -3.72
C PRO A 86 -15.08 0.12 -3.27
N ARG A 87 -16.31 0.63 -3.09
CA ARG A 87 -16.54 2.02 -2.63
C ARG A 87 -16.07 2.23 -1.19
N GLN A 88 -16.34 1.27 -0.30
CA GLN A 88 -15.89 1.34 1.10
C GLN A 88 -14.38 1.21 1.19
N GLY A 89 -13.78 0.29 0.45
CA GLY A 89 -12.34 0.10 0.38
C GLY A 89 -11.60 1.36 -0.07
N VAL A 90 -12.06 1.99 -1.16
CA VAL A 90 -11.52 3.27 -1.63
C VAL A 90 -11.67 4.38 -0.57
N ALA A 91 -12.84 4.49 0.06
CA ALA A 91 -13.07 5.49 1.10
C ALA A 91 -12.16 5.29 2.33
N MET A 92 -11.95 4.03 2.74
CA MET A 92 -11.04 3.68 3.84
C MET A 92 -9.58 3.97 3.48
N THR A 93 -9.13 3.60 2.28
CA THR A 93 -7.78 3.95 1.82
C THR A 93 -7.58 5.47 1.83
N LYS A 94 -8.58 6.24 1.35
CA LYS A 94 -8.51 7.69 1.39
C LYS A 94 -8.37 8.22 2.82
N ALA A 95 -9.18 7.71 3.76
CA ALA A 95 -9.12 8.14 5.15
C ALA A 95 -7.75 7.87 5.80
N VAL A 96 -7.11 6.74 5.49
CA VAL A 96 -5.74 6.43 5.95
C VAL A 96 -4.74 7.43 5.35
N MET A 97 -4.83 7.70 4.04
CA MET A 97 -3.95 8.65 3.36
C MET A 97 -4.12 10.08 3.88
N ASP A 98 -5.36 10.53 4.11
CA ASP A 98 -5.66 11.86 4.67
C ASP A 98 -5.08 11.99 6.09
N ARG A 99 -5.22 10.95 6.92
CA ARG A 99 -4.62 10.94 8.28
C ARG A 99 -3.09 11.03 8.19
N LEU A 100 -2.47 10.21 7.36
CA LEU A 100 -1.01 10.19 7.20
C LEU A 100 -0.48 11.51 6.64
N GLN A 101 -1.22 12.15 5.75
CA GLN A 101 -0.86 13.48 5.25
C GLN A 101 -0.79 14.52 6.38
N VAL A 102 -1.72 14.49 7.34
CA VAL A 102 -1.69 15.39 8.50
C VAL A 102 -0.57 15.01 9.47
N GLU A 103 -0.33 13.72 9.68
CA GLU A 103 0.69 13.22 10.62
C GLU A 103 2.12 13.46 10.15
N LEU A 104 2.36 13.39 8.83
CA LEU A 104 3.69 13.48 8.21
C LEU A 104 3.98 14.84 7.56
N ALA A 105 3.09 15.82 7.72
CA ALA A 105 3.31 17.21 7.32
C ALA A 105 4.23 17.94 8.29
#